data_AF-A0A7W1RCQ9-F1
#
_entry.id   AF-A0A7W1RCQ9-F1
#
_cell.length_a   1.000
_cell.length_b   1.000
_cell.length_c   1.000
_cell.angle_alpha   90.00
_cell.angle_beta   90.00
_cell.angle_gamma   90.00
#
_symmetry.space_group_name_H-M   'P 1'
#
loop_
_entity.id
_entity.type
_entity.pdbx_description
1 polymer ?
#
loop_
_entity_poly.entity_id
_entity_poly.type
_entity_poly.pdbx_seq_one_letter_code
_entity_poly.pdbx_strand_id
1 'polypeptide(L)'
;MGMLALAACAAARAGADLPTVAARVREARKRLRIWFCLDTLEYLRRGGRIGKAQAWLGGTLKIKPILSLEYEIVPVERVRTAGRAFERMVAYAQELHDAGSDGWVVQHIQAEDQAQRLIDRCREIFDSEPLFTSEVGPVIGTYTGPGLIGVGALPRSLLS
;
A
#
# COMPACT_ATOMS: atom_id res chain seq x y z
N MET A 1 7.96 -0.59 -1.92
CA MET A 1 9.42 -0.81 -2.07
C MET A 1 10.14 -0.99 -0.74
N GLY A 2 9.89 -0.18 0.30
CA GLY A 2 10.58 -0.31 1.60
C GLY A 2 10.55 -1.74 2.20
N MET A 3 9.40 -2.41 2.18
CA MET A 3 9.27 -3.80 2.64
C MET A 3 10.13 -4.82 1.87
N LEU A 4 10.37 -4.61 0.56
CA LEU A 4 11.25 -5.49 -0.22
C LEU A 4 12.72 -5.28 0.15
N ALA A 5 13.10 -4.04 0.48
CA ALA A 5 14.44 -3.72 0.99
C ALA A 5 14.66 -4.34 2.38
N LEU A 6 13.63 -4.35 3.25
CA LEU A 6 13.69 -5.05 4.54
C LEU A 6 13.91 -6.55 4.35
N ALA A 7 13.19 -7.20 3.44
CA ALA A 7 13.38 -8.62 3.12
C ALA A 7 14.80 -8.93 2.59
N ALA A 8 15.34 -8.05 1.74
CA ALA A 8 16.72 -8.17 1.25
C ALA A 8 17.74 -8.05 2.40
N CYS A 9 17.55 -7.06 3.27
CA CYS A 9 18.42 -6.80 4.41
C CYS A 9 18.42 -7.96 5.40
N ALA A 10 17.23 -8.52 5.71
CA ALA A 10 17.09 -9.68 6.58
C ALA A 10 17.90 -10.88 6.07
N ALA A 11 17.69 -11.26 4.80
CA ALA A 11 18.44 -12.36 4.19
C ALA A 11 19.95 -12.12 4.18
N ALA A 12 20.39 -10.91 3.84
CA ALA A 12 21.81 -10.57 3.83
C ALA A 12 22.43 -10.62 5.24
N ARG A 13 21.70 -10.15 6.27
CA ARG A 13 22.14 -10.22 7.68
C ARG A 13 22.21 -11.64 8.21
N ALA A 14 21.36 -12.53 7.71
CA ALA A 14 21.42 -13.97 7.99
C ALA A 14 22.60 -14.68 7.29
N GLY A 15 23.44 -13.96 6.55
CA GLY A 15 24.61 -14.52 5.86
C GLY A 15 24.29 -15.17 4.50
N ALA A 16 23.11 -14.91 3.94
CA ALA A 16 22.74 -15.46 2.64
C ALA A 16 23.58 -14.86 1.50
N ASP A 17 23.84 -15.68 0.48
CA ASP A 17 24.51 -15.22 -0.75
C ASP A 17 23.58 -14.39 -1.65
N LEU A 18 24.16 -13.74 -2.65
CA LEU A 18 23.42 -12.84 -3.55
C LEU A 18 22.24 -13.53 -4.28
N PRO A 19 22.38 -14.75 -4.84
CA PRO A 19 21.25 -15.48 -5.42
C PRO A 19 20.11 -15.71 -4.42
N THR A 20 20.41 -16.09 -3.18
CA THR A 20 19.41 -16.34 -2.13
C THR A 20 18.72 -15.05 -1.69
N VAL A 21 19.45 -13.96 -1.52
CA VAL A 21 18.87 -12.63 -1.26
C VAL A 21 17.91 -12.23 -2.37
N ALA A 22 18.32 -12.41 -3.63
CA ALA A 22 17.46 -12.11 -4.78
C ALA A 22 16.21 -13.00 -4.82
N ALA A 23 16.32 -14.28 -4.47
CA ALA A 23 15.17 -15.18 -4.35
C ALA A 23 14.19 -14.72 -3.26
N ARG A 24 14.70 -14.33 -2.08
CA ARG A 24 13.89 -13.79 -0.97
C ARG A 24 13.12 -12.54 -1.39
N VAL A 25 13.76 -11.61 -2.08
CA VAL A 25 13.10 -10.39 -2.59
C VAL A 25 11.99 -10.72 -3.58
N ARG A 26 12.21 -11.71 -4.48
CA ARG A 26 11.16 -12.15 -5.41
C ARG A 26 9.99 -12.80 -4.69
N GLU A 27 10.24 -13.56 -3.64
CA GLU A 27 9.19 -14.15 -2.81
C GLU A 27 8.39 -13.06 -2.06
N ALA A 28 9.09 -12.13 -1.39
CA ALA A 28 8.48 -10.98 -0.74
C ALA A 28 7.62 -10.17 -1.71
N ARG A 29 8.09 -9.95 -2.95
CA ARG A 29 7.30 -9.28 -3.99
C ARG A 29 6.02 -10.03 -4.34
N LYS A 30 6.05 -11.37 -4.41
CA LYS A 30 4.86 -12.18 -4.72
C LYS A 30 3.83 -12.14 -3.60
N ARG A 31 4.28 -12.08 -2.34
CA ARG A 31 3.45 -12.09 -1.14
C ARG A 31 2.96 -10.70 -0.73
N LEU A 32 3.71 -9.66 -1.10
CA LEU A 32 3.34 -8.29 -0.83
C LEU A 32 2.03 -7.92 -1.52
N ARG A 33 1.11 -7.35 -0.75
CA ARG A 33 -0.11 -6.73 -1.21
C ARG A 33 -0.23 -5.34 -0.61
N ILE A 34 -0.65 -4.38 -1.43
CA ILE A 34 -0.80 -2.98 -1.03
C ILE A 34 -2.08 -2.45 -1.69
N TRP A 35 -2.94 -1.86 -0.88
CA TRP A 35 -4.06 -1.05 -1.36
C TRP A 35 -3.87 0.39 -0.93
N PHE A 36 -4.35 1.31 -1.77
CA PHE A 36 -4.36 2.72 -1.46
C PHE A 36 -5.56 3.42 -2.09
N CYS A 37 -6.10 4.37 -1.35
CA CYS A 37 -7.18 5.23 -1.79
C CYS A 37 -6.61 6.58 -2.21
N LEU A 38 -7.10 7.13 -3.32
CA LEU A 38 -6.81 8.50 -3.74
C LEU A 38 -8.08 9.36 -3.68
N ASP A 39 -7.90 10.68 -3.70
CA ASP A 39 -9.00 11.62 -3.90
C ASP A 39 -9.40 11.75 -5.37
N THR A 40 -8.46 11.55 -6.28
CA THR A 40 -8.68 11.66 -7.73
C THR A 40 -7.59 10.92 -8.50
N LEU A 41 -7.93 10.49 -9.72
CA LEU A 41 -6.97 9.93 -10.68
C LEU A 41 -6.17 11.00 -11.44
N GLU A 42 -6.50 12.29 -11.27
CA GLU A 42 -5.91 13.37 -12.07
C GLU A 42 -4.38 13.46 -11.92
N TYR A 43 -3.85 13.24 -10.71
CA TYR A 43 -2.40 13.24 -10.48
C TYR A 43 -1.72 12.07 -11.19
N LEU A 44 -2.33 10.88 -11.14
CA LEU A 44 -1.80 9.70 -11.83
C LEU A 44 -1.85 9.88 -13.34
N ARG A 45 -2.91 10.53 -13.84
CA ARG A 45 -3.10 10.86 -15.26
C ARG A 45 -2.04 11.84 -15.74
N ARG A 46 -1.90 12.99 -15.07
CA ARG A 46 -0.89 14.01 -15.41
C ARG A 46 0.52 13.45 -15.37
N GLY A 47 0.75 12.60 -14.38
CA GLY A 47 1.99 11.92 -14.22
C GLY A 47 2.21 10.75 -15.20
N GLY A 48 1.22 10.26 -15.94
CA GLY A 48 1.39 9.13 -16.87
C GLY A 48 1.60 7.76 -16.21
N ARG A 49 1.29 7.63 -14.91
CA ARG A 49 1.41 6.37 -14.13
C ARG A 49 0.04 5.72 -13.88
N ILE A 50 -1.02 6.26 -14.47
CA ILE A 50 -2.40 5.82 -14.26
C ILE A 50 -2.66 4.35 -14.64
N GLY A 51 -1.90 3.81 -15.61
CA GLY A 51 -2.03 2.42 -16.04
C GLY A 51 -3.46 2.04 -16.38
N LYS A 52 -3.90 0.88 -15.88
CA LYS A 52 -5.25 0.35 -16.09
C LYS A 52 -6.37 1.22 -15.51
N ALA A 53 -6.09 2.08 -14.52
CA ALA A 53 -7.09 2.98 -13.96
C ALA A 53 -7.54 4.07 -14.96
N GLN A 54 -6.87 4.21 -16.12
CA GLN A 54 -7.27 5.14 -17.18
C GLN A 54 -8.70 4.88 -17.68
N ALA A 55 -9.16 3.63 -17.65
CA ALA A 55 -10.53 3.26 -18.03
C ALA A 55 -11.61 3.90 -17.15
N TRP A 56 -11.26 4.45 -15.99
CA TRP A 56 -12.19 5.14 -15.10
C TRP A 56 -12.24 6.66 -15.31
N LEU A 57 -11.43 7.20 -16.22
CA LEU A 57 -11.50 8.61 -16.60
C LEU A 57 -12.74 8.87 -17.48
N GLY A 58 -13.44 9.99 -17.23
CA GLY A 58 -14.59 10.44 -18.03
C GLY A 58 -15.96 10.31 -17.36
N GLY A 59 -16.04 9.81 -16.13
CA GLY A 59 -17.30 9.80 -15.36
C GLY A 59 -17.59 11.14 -14.67
N THR A 60 -18.85 11.59 -14.69
CA THR A 60 -19.35 12.84 -14.08
C THR A 60 -19.42 12.82 -12.54
N LEU A 61 -19.12 11.69 -11.89
CA LEU A 61 -19.36 11.49 -10.46
C LEU A 61 -18.05 11.58 -9.67
N LYS A 62 -17.99 12.46 -8.65
CA LYS A 62 -16.88 12.53 -7.69
C LYS A 62 -16.77 11.19 -6.93
N ILE A 63 -15.70 10.47 -7.19
CA ILE A 63 -15.39 9.17 -6.59
C ILE A 63 -13.95 9.18 -6.07
N LYS A 64 -13.72 8.41 -5.00
CA LYS A 64 -12.40 8.08 -4.49
C LYS A 64 -12.01 6.70 -5.03
N PRO A 65 -11.02 6.61 -5.93
CA PRO A 65 -10.56 5.33 -6.44
C PRO A 65 -9.72 4.61 -5.37
N ILE A 66 -9.97 3.31 -5.21
CA ILE A 66 -9.09 2.40 -4.50
C ILE A 66 -8.33 1.58 -5.54
N LEU A 67 -7.02 1.55 -5.38
CA LEU A 67 -6.07 0.97 -6.31
C LEU A 67 -5.17 -0.03 -5.57
N SER A 68 -4.61 -0.97 -6.32
CA SER A 68 -3.57 -1.89 -5.85
C SER A 68 -2.30 -1.70 -6.67
N LEU A 69 -1.16 -2.05 -6.07
CA LEU A 69 0.14 -2.04 -6.74
C LEU A 69 0.66 -3.48 -6.89
N GLU A 70 0.60 -3.98 -8.12
CA GLU A 70 1.23 -5.25 -8.50
C GLU A 70 2.51 -4.99 -9.33
N TYR A 71 2.48 -5.26 -10.64
CA TYR A 71 3.47 -4.81 -11.61
C TYR A 71 3.19 -3.38 -12.09
N GLU A 72 1.92 -2.98 -12.04
CA GLU A 72 1.40 -1.68 -12.43
C GLU A 72 0.28 -1.28 -11.46
N ILE A 73 -0.25 -0.06 -11.63
CA ILE A 73 -1.42 0.39 -10.88
C ILE A 73 -2.67 -0.29 -11.45
N VAL A 74 -3.35 -1.04 -10.60
CA VAL A 74 -4.56 -1.78 -10.94
C VAL A 74 -5.76 -1.17 -10.21
N PRO A 75 -6.84 -0.82 -10.92
CA PRO A 75 -8.07 -0.35 -10.29
C PRO A 75 -8.78 -1.49 -9.55
N VAL A 76 -9.21 -1.23 -8.31
CA VAL A 76 -9.88 -2.22 -7.44
C VAL A 76 -11.33 -1.84 -7.20
N GLU A 77 -11.59 -0.66 -6.63
CA GLU A 77 -12.94 -0.21 -6.29
C GLU A 77 -13.13 1.30 -6.49
N ARG A 78 -14.37 1.75 -6.70
CA ARG A 78 -14.77 3.17 -6.70
C ARG A 78 -15.73 3.43 -5.55
N VAL A 79 -15.33 4.25 -4.58
CA VAL A 79 -16.16 4.61 -3.43
C VAL A 79 -16.53 6.09 -3.47
N ARG A 80 -17.69 6.44 -2.91
CA ARG A 80 -18.25 7.80 -3.05
C ARG A 80 -17.83 8.77 -1.95
N THR A 81 -17.53 8.27 -0.75
CA THR A 81 -17.30 9.11 0.43
C THR A 81 -15.99 8.74 1.11
N ALA A 82 -15.39 9.70 1.83
CA ALA A 82 -14.17 9.47 2.61
C ALA A 82 -14.36 8.40 3.68
N GLY A 83 -15.49 8.42 4.39
CA GLY A 83 -15.81 7.41 5.39
C GLY A 83 -15.86 5.99 4.80
N ARG A 84 -16.52 5.80 3.64
CA ARG A 84 -16.55 4.49 2.99
C ARG A 84 -15.17 4.06 2.48
N ALA A 85 -14.35 4.99 1.99
CA ALA A 85 -12.99 4.69 1.62
C ALA A 85 -12.16 4.20 2.80
N PHE A 86 -12.27 4.88 3.95
CA PHE A 86 -11.59 4.50 5.18
C PHE A 86 -12.02 3.10 5.64
N GLU A 87 -13.32 2.81 5.72
CA GLU A 87 -13.81 1.48 6.11
C GLU A 87 -13.34 0.38 5.15
N ARG A 88 -13.25 0.67 3.84
CA ARG A 88 -12.68 -0.29 2.88
C ARG A 88 -11.18 -0.50 3.13
N MET A 89 -10.41 0.53 3.47
CA MET A 89 -9.00 0.36 3.84
C MET A 89 -8.82 -0.52 5.08
N VAL A 90 -9.68 -0.37 6.08
CA VAL A 90 -9.70 -1.25 7.28
C VAL A 90 -10.07 -2.68 6.89
N ALA A 91 -11.06 -2.87 6.01
CA ALA A 91 -11.41 -4.20 5.51
C ALA A 91 -10.25 -4.86 4.74
N TYR A 92 -9.52 -4.11 3.91
CA TYR A 92 -8.32 -4.64 3.24
C TYR A 92 -7.21 -5.00 4.23
N ALA A 93 -7.07 -4.28 5.35
CA ALA A 93 -6.16 -4.67 6.42
C ALA A 93 -6.56 -6.01 7.05
N GLN A 94 -7.85 -6.22 7.30
CA GLN A 94 -8.36 -7.53 7.76
C GLN A 94 -8.11 -8.63 6.73
N GLU A 95 -8.38 -8.38 5.44
CA GLU A 95 -8.12 -9.34 4.36
C GLU A 95 -6.63 -9.75 4.29
N LEU A 96 -5.71 -8.80 4.52
CA LEU A 96 -4.27 -9.08 4.62
C LEU A 96 -3.93 -9.98 5.81
N HIS A 97 -4.53 -9.69 6.96
CA HIS A 97 -4.33 -10.45 8.18
C HIS A 97 -4.86 -11.89 8.04
N ASP A 98 -6.08 -12.05 7.55
CA ASP A 98 -6.72 -13.35 7.32
C ASP A 98 -5.93 -14.20 6.30
N ALA A 99 -5.24 -13.55 5.36
CA ALA A 99 -4.33 -14.19 4.41
C ALA A 99 -2.96 -14.58 5.01
N GLY A 100 -2.77 -14.41 6.33
CA GLY A 100 -1.57 -14.78 7.07
C GLY A 100 -0.44 -13.76 6.99
N SER A 101 -0.75 -12.48 6.74
CA SER A 101 0.23 -11.40 6.85
C SER A 101 0.20 -10.77 8.24
N ASP A 102 1.37 -10.54 8.81
CA ASP A 102 1.58 -9.98 10.15
C ASP A 102 2.63 -8.84 10.14
N GLY A 103 3.31 -8.62 9.01
CA GLY A 103 4.22 -7.50 8.79
C GLY A 103 3.54 -6.44 7.93
N TRP A 104 3.12 -5.34 8.54
CA TRP A 104 2.25 -4.35 7.90
C TRP A 104 2.83 -2.94 7.96
N VAL A 105 2.36 -2.06 7.07
CA VAL A 105 2.74 -0.66 6.96
C VAL A 105 1.54 0.21 6.60
N VAL A 106 1.62 1.49 6.96
CA VAL A 106 0.70 2.52 6.49
C VAL A 106 1.48 3.60 5.74
N GLN A 107 0.91 4.06 4.63
CA GLN A 107 1.46 5.15 3.84
C GLN A 107 0.42 6.23 3.61
N HIS A 108 0.84 7.49 3.57
CA HIS A 108 -0.06 8.61 3.31
C HIS A 108 0.61 9.72 2.50
N ILE A 109 -0.18 10.67 2.00
CA ILE A 109 0.30 11.94 1.43
C ILE A 109 -0.55 13.06 2.00
N GLN A 110 0.04 13.95 2.81
CA GLN A 110 -0.66 15.08 3.42
C GLN A 110 -2.00 14.68 4.08
N ALA A 111 -2.02 13.53 4.76
CA ALA A 111 -3.22 12.92 5.34
C ALA A 111 -2.90 12.25 6.69
N GLU A 112 -2.06 12.90 7.50
CA GLU A 112 -1.53 12.38 8.77
C GLU A 112 -2.64 11.92 9.73
N ASP A 113 -3.68 12.74 9.93
CA ASP A 113 -4.81 12.37 10.80
C ASP A 113 -5.53 11.09 10.33
N GLN A 114 -5.71 10.92 9.02
CA GLN A 114 -6.36 9.72 8.48
C GLN A 114 -5.42 8.51 8.56
N ALA A 115 -4.12 8.73 8.36
CA ALA A 115 -3.10 7.70 8.52
C ALA A 115 -3.06 7.19 9.96
N GLN A 116 -3.08 8.10 10.94
CA GLN A 116 -3.07 7.75 12.36
C GLN A 116 -4.32 6.94 12.73
N ARG A 117 -5.50 7.38 12.29
CA ARG A 117 -6.74 6.61 12.48
C ARG A 117 -6.66 5.22 11.87
N LEU A 118 -6.07 5.08 10.68
CA LEU A 118 -5.92 3.77 10.03
C LEU A 118 -4.93 2.88 10.79
N ILE A 119 -3.84 3.46 11.31
CA ILE A 119 -2.86 2.76 12.15
C ILE A 119 -3.55 2.20 13.39
N ASP A 120 -4.39 2.98 14.07
CA ASP A 120 -5.07 2.52 15.28
C ASP A 120 -5.97 1.31 14.99
N ARG A 121 -6.72 1.33 13.87
CA ARG A 121 -7.51 0.18 13.43
C ARG A 121 -6.65 -1.02 13.04
N CYS A 122 -5.52 -0.79 12.39
CA CYS A 122 -4.60 -1.86 12.01
C CYS A 122 -3.92 -2.49 13.24
N ARG A 123 -3.62 -1.73 14.30
CA ARG A 123 -3.11 -2.28 15.56
C ARG A 123 -4.09 -3.27 16.19
N GLU A 124 -5.38 -2.94 16.19
CA GLU A 124 -6.43 -3.86 16.66
C GLU A 124 -6.50 -5.15 15.84
N ILE A 125 -6.25 -5.08 14.52
CA ILE A 125 -6.32 -6.21 13.59
C ILE A 125 -5.08 -7.10 13.65
N PHE A 126 -3.89 -6.48 13.59
CA PHE A 126 -2.61 -7.19 13.47
C PHE A 126 -1.93 -7.46 14.82
N ASP A 127 -2.48 -6.97 15.93
CA ASP A 127 -1.94 -7.09 17.29
C ASP A 127 -0.44 -6.73 17.39
N SER A 128 -0.04 -5.69 16.65
CA SER A 128 1.37 -5.27 16.56
C SER A 128 1.49 -3.85 16.03
N GLU A 129 2.63 -3.20 16.25
CA GLU A 129 3.00 -1.94 15.59
C GLU A 129 3.36 -2.15 14.11
N PRO A 130 3.13 -1.14 13.23
CA PRO A 130 3.57 -1.23 11.85
C PRO A 130 5.09 -1.33 11.79
N LEU A 131 5.60 -2.01 10.75
CA LEU A 131 7.03 -2.06 10.46
C LEU A 131 7.61 -0.67 10.21
N PHE A 132 6.81 0.19 9.57
CA PHE A 132 7.04 1.62 9.45
C PHE A 132 5.75 2.31 8.97
N THR A 133 5.68 3.61 9.25
CA THR A 133 4.74 4.53 8.62
C THR A 133 5.54 5.52 7.79
N SER A 134 5.08 5.84 6.58
CA SER A 134 5.79 6.80 5.73
C SER A 134 4.85 7.74 5.00
N GLU A 135 5.17 9.03 5.00
CA GLU A 135 4.65 9.93 3.99
C GLU A 135 5.32 9.62 2.64
N VAL A 136 4.52 9.43 1.60
CA VAL A 136 5.00 9.16 0.26
C VAL A 136 5.56 10.46 -0.32
N GLY A 137 6.89 10.58 -0.28
CA GLY A 137 7.61 11.79 -0.66
C GLY A 137 7.39 12.26 -2.12
N PRO A 138 7.82 13.48 -2.46
CA PRO A 138 7.44 14.22 -3.67
C PRO A 138 7.73 13.50 -5.00
N VAL A 139 8.70 12.58 -5.03
CA VAL A 139 9.02 11.77 -6.22
C VAL A 139 7.91 10.76 -6.57
N ILE A 140 7.10 10.34 -5.61
CA ILE A 140 5.88 9.54 -5.84
C ILE A 140 4.62 10.42 -5.63
N GLY A 141 4.67 11.41 -4.74
CA GLY A 141 3.57 12.32 -4.42
C GLY A 141 3.12 13.20 -5.58
N THR A 142 4.03 13.61 -6.47
CA THR A 142 3.68 14.35 -7.72
C THR A 142 2.69 13.56 -8.59
N TYR A 143 2.67 12.24 -8.46
CA TYR A 143 1.86 11.33 -9.26
C TYR A 143 0.55 10.92 -8.57
N THR A 144 0.35 11.19 -7.29
CA THR A 144 -0.79 10.65 -6.53
C THR A 144 -1.64 11.71 -5.83
N GLY A 145 -1.04 12.87 -5.51
CA GLY A 145 -1.75 14.00 -4.90
C GLY A 145 -2.04 13.83 -3.41
N PRO A 146 -2.44 14.92 -2.73
CA PRO A 146 -2.83 14.89 -1.31
C PRO A 146 -4.02 13.97 -1.04
N GLY A 147 -4.17 13.55 0.21
CA GLY A 147 -5.31 12.78 0.68
C GLY A 147 -5.16 11.26 0.49
N LEU A 148 -4.01 10.80 -0.02
CA LEU A 148 -3.72 9.37 -0.13
C LEU A 148 -3.61 8.75 1.26
N ILE A 149 -4.27 7.60 1.43
CA ILE A 149 -3.97 6.65 2.51
C ILE A 149 -3.85 5.25 1.92
N GLY A 150 -2.93 4.45 2.45
CA GLY A 150 -2.68 3.09 1.97
C GLY A 150 -2.23 2.16 3.08
N VAL A 151 -2.58 0.89 2.93
CA VAL A 151 -2.13 -0.20 3.79
C VAL A 151 -1.45 -1.25 2.93
N GLY A 152 -0.36 -1.80 3.43
CA GLY A 152 0.30 -2.92 2.78
C GLY A 152 0.84 -3.90 3.81
N ALA A 153 0.87 -5.18 3.46
CA ALA A 153 1.43 -6.20 4.34
C ALA A 153 2.05 -7.36 3.57
N LEU A 154 2.88 -8.11 4.29
CA LEU A 154 3.44 -9.40 3.91
C LEU A 154 3.81 -10.21 5.19
N PRO A 155 4.02 -11.52 5.10
CA PRO A 155 4.44 -12.34 6.24
C PRO A 155 5.82 -11.94 6.81
N ARG A 156 5.94 -11.67 8.10
CA ARG A 156 7.19 -11.32 8.82
C ARG A 156 8.27 -12.38 8.68
N SER A 157 7.92 -13.63 8.41
CA SER A 157 8.87 -14.71 8.08
C SER A 157 9.71 -14.44 6.82
N LEU A 158 9.33 -13.45 6.01
CA LEU A 158 10.11 -12.95 4.88
C LEU A 158 11.07 -11.82 5.26
N LEU A 159 10.99 -11.34 6.50
CA LEU A 159 11.78 -10.25 7.09
C LEU A 159 12.71 -10.74 8.22
N SER A 160 12.72 -12.05 8.48
CA SER A 160 13.60 -12.73 9.42
C SER A 160 14.77 -13.40 8.72
#